data_AF-A0A9D6F070-F1
#
_entry.id   AF-A0A9D6F070-F1
#
_cell.length_a   1.000
_cell.length_b   1.000
_cell.length_c   1.000
_cell.angle_alpha   90.00
_cell.angle_beta   90.00
_cell.angle_gamma   90.00
#
_symmetry.space_group_name_H-M   'P 1'
#
loop_
_entity.id
_entity.type
_entity.pdbx_description
1 polymer ?
#
loop_
_entity_poly.entity_id
_entity_poly.type
_entity_poly.pdbx_seq_one_letter_code
_entity_poly.pdbx_strand_id
1 'polypeptide(L)'
;MFRLGAGLVCMLGVCLTVSLAQDKKGDDKKDPFPLQKKVGSDPRPKSVAQPVTPGECEIFFVNGSKVRMNVQSESLEIATLYGKLAVPVKDVRAIEFGLHYPAGVEAKITQAIKDLGSGDYRERGRADKTLSGMGPIAYPAILEASRGKEPEVANRAKEIAKKMQEKFPKKDLKTMVEDRVMTRSFTIVGRILTSTIKSKSEYFGEVDLSLAKMRSLRALGLTSADVDVTIDAAKYANAGQWLDTGFTVDGRTRISVVAKGMINIWPQGGGGYMSNPNGYTATQNGFGGGGRAFNMTGQKVGGGVNPQIHAGMLLGKIGTDGEIFVVGENFDDLPETEGNLYLHIGPSRWNSTSAGTYDVKIRAKND
;
A
#
# COMPACT_ATOMS: atom_id res chain seq x y z
N MET A 1 -46.19 41.75 -41.03
CA MET A 1 -46.77 43.09 -40.74
C MET A 1 -46.57 43.35 -39.24
N PHE A 2 -45.42 43.89 -38.83
CA PHE A 2 -45.08 45.31 -38.63
C PHE A 2 -45.89 46.06 -37.56
N ARG A 3 -45.18 46.47 -36.49
CA ARG A 3 -45.29 47.65 -35.57
C ARG A 3 -44.78 47.19 -34.20
N LEU A 4 -43.62 47.60 -33.65
CA LEU A 4 -42.92 48.90 -33.53
C LEU A 4 -43.76 49.96 -32.82
N GLY A 5 -43.36 50.28 -31.59
CA GLY A 5 -43.88 51.35 -30.74
C GLY A 5 -42.98 51.55 -29.52
N ALA A 6 -42.27 52.68 -29.51
CA ALA A 6 -41.35 53.15 -28.48
C ALA A 6 -42.00 54.21 -27.56
N GLY A 7 -41.35 54.50 -26.43
CA GLY A 7 -41.64 55.63 -25.52
C GLY A 7 -41.87 55.15 -24.08
N LEU A 8 -41.48 55.81 -22.99
CA LEU A 8 -41.01 57.18 -22.77
C LEU A 8 -40.56 57.30 -21.28
N VAL A 9 -39.34 57.82 -21.05
CA VAL A 9 -38.79 58.75 -20.04
C VAL A 9 -39.52 59.08 -18.69
N CYS A 10 -38.68 59.37 -17.66
CA CYS A 10 -38.86 60.07 -16.36
C CYS A 10 -39.32 59.21 -15.15
N MET A 11 -38.78 59.33 -13.93
CA MET A 11 -38.35 60.53 -13.19
C MET A 11 -37.34 60.23 -12.06
N LEU A 12 -36.52 61.24 -11.74
CA LEU A 12 -35.70 61.38 -10.53
C LEU A 12 -36.53 61.31 -9.23
N GLY A 13 -35.91 60.80 -8.16
CA GLY A 13 -36.41 60.95 -6.79
C GLY A 13 -35.26 60.87 -5.78
N VAL A 14 -34.69 62.02 -5.45
CA VAL A 14 -33.76 62.26 -4.34
C VAL A 14 -34.56 62.32 -3.03
N CYS A 15 -34.13 61.62 -1.98
CA CYS A 15 -34.50 61.93 -0.60
C CYS A 15 -33.31 61.75 0.35
N LEU A 16 -32.75 62.89 0.76
CA LEU A 16 -31.87 63.12 1.91
C LEU A 16 -32.74 63.66 3.06
N THR A 17 -32.71 63.02 4.23
CA THR A 17 -33.05 63.61 5.55
C THR A 17 -32.29 62.82 6.62
N VAL A 18 -31.18 63.33 7.17
CA VAL A 18 -31.04 64.18 8.38
C VAL A 18 -31.42 63.48 9.69
N SER A 19 -30.35 63.14 10.43
CA SER A 19 -30.13 63.09 11.88
C SER A 19 -31.29 63.30 12.86
N LEU A 20 -31.34 62.40 13.86
CA LEU A 20 -31.50 62.80 15.26
C LEU A 20 -30.39 62.16 16.10
N ALA A 21 -29.61 63.03 16.73
CA ALA A 21 -28.64 62.74 17.75
C ALA A 21 -29.35 62.43 19.08
N GLN A 22 -28.84 61.46 19.83
CA GLN A 22 -28.95 61.47 21.28
C GLN A 22 -27.57 61.21 21.89
N ASP A 23 -27.11 62.27 22.53
CA ASP A 23 -25.94 62.41 23.36
C ASP A 23 -26.19 61.72 24.72
N LYS A 24 -25.28 60.85 25.16
CA LYS A 24 -25.10 60.55 26.58
C LYS A 24 -23.68 60.05 26.87
N LYS A 25 -22.88 61.02 27.31
CA LYS A 25 -21.62 60.90 28.06
C LYS A 25 -21.76 59.98 29.29
N GLY A 26 -20.70 59.22 29.55
CA GLY A 26 -20.48 58.51 30.81
C GLY A 26 -19.24 57.63 30.76
N ASP A 27 -18.09 58.24 31.07
CA ASP A 27 -16.78 57.61 31.29
C ASP A 27 -16.84 56.45 32.31
N ASP A 28 -16.07 55.38 32.13
CA ASP A 28 -14.72 55.26 32.72
C ASP A 28 -14.15 53.83 32.56
N LYS A 29 -12.96 53.77 31.95
CA LYS A 29 -11.85 52.81 32.13
C LYS A 29 -12.15 51.34 32.44
N LYS A 30 -11.88 50.47 31.45
CA LYS A 30 -11.00 49.28 31.61
C LYS A 30 -10.34 48.94 30.27
N ASP A 31 -9.15 49.50 30.06
CA ASP A 31 -8.25 49.06 29.00
C ASP A 31 -7.38 47.87 29.45
N PRO A 32 -6.85 47.09 28.49
CA PRO A 32 -6.74 45.63 28.59
C PRO A 32 -5.35 45.13 29.03
N PHE A 33 -5.35 44.02 29.77
CA PHE A 33 -4.18 43.18 29.99
C PHE A 33 -3.73 42.47 28.69
N PRO A 34 -2.48 41.98 28.63
CA PRO A 34 -1.51 42.36 27.61
C PRO A 34 -1.48 41.44 26.39
N LEU A 35 -0.92 41.99 25.32
CA LEU A 35 -0.40 41.32 24.12
C LEU A 35 0.05 39.88 24.40
N GLN A 36 -0.72 38.91 23.88
CA GLN A 36 -0.27 37.54 23.73
C GLN A 36 1.02 37.53 22.90
N LYS A 37 2.11 37.09 23.54
CA LYS A 37 3.36 36.72 22.89
C LYS A 37 3.05 35.89 21.65
N LYS A 38 3.57 36.33 20.50
CA LYS A 38 3.79 35.48 19.33
C LYS A 38 4.58 34.24 19.81
N VAL A 39 3.89 33.12 19.95
CA VAL A 39 4.52 31.81 20.08
C VAL A 39 5.24 31.59 18.77
N GLY A 40 6.57 31.61 18.85
CA GLY A 40 7.44 31.29 17.72
C GLY A 40 6.99 29.97 17.14
N SER A 41 6.66 30.00 15.86
CA SER A 41 6.52 28.79 15.05
C SER A 41 7.92 28.18 14.91
N ASP A 42 8.31 27.36 15.89
CA ASP A 42 9.46 26.50 15.72
C ASP A 42 9.21 25.65 14.47
N PRO A 43 10.10 25.70 13.46
CA PRO A 43 9.98 24.85 12.30
C PRO A 43 10.21 23.42 12.79
N ARG A 44 9.12 22.66 12.94
CA ARG A 44 9.20 21.21 13.10
C ARG A 44 10.14 20.68 12.02
N PRO A 45 11.16 19.89 12.38
CA PRO A 45 12.06 19.33 11.39
C PRO A 45 11.20 18.54 10.41
N LYS A 46 11.18 18.98 9.15
CA LYS A 46 10.68 18.19 8.03
C LYS A 46 11.45 16.87 8.13
N SER A 47 10.76 15.79 8.46
CA SER A 47 11.33 14.45 8.39
C SER A 47 11.71 14.26 6.94
N VAL A 48 12.99 14.46 6.63
CA VAL A 48 13.58 14.09 5.36
C VAL A 48 13.33 12.59 5.26
N ALA A 49 12.42 12.19 4.39
CA ALA A 49 12.21 10.79 4.06
C ALA A 49 13.60 10.22 3.76
N GLN A 50 14.06 9.29 4.59
CA GLN A 50 15.36 8.68 4.35
C GLN A 50 15.30 8.04 2.96
N PRO A 51 16.31 8.27 2.11
CA PRO A 51 16.33 7.67 0.79
C PRO A 51 16.32 6.16 1.00
N VAL A 52 15.20 5.54 0.63
CA VAL A 52 15.05 4.09 0.62
C VAL A 52 16.19 3.55 -0.22
N THR A 53 17.14 2.85 0.41
CA THR A 53 18.28 2.32 -0.32
C THR A 53 17.77 1.15 -1.16
N PRO A 54 17.89 1.21 -2.49
CA PRO A 54 17.47 0.10 -3.34
C PRO A 54 18.18 -1.19 -2.88
N GLY A 55 17.39 -2.24 -2.66
CA GLY A 55 17.90 -3.54 -2.20
C GLY A 55 17.60 -3.89 -0.74
N GLU A 56 17.07 -2.96 0.07
CA GLU A 56 16.62 -3.33 1.43
C GLU A 56 15.46 -4.33 1.38
N CYS A 57 15.66 -5.47 2.02
CA CYS A 57 14.74 -6.59 2.03
C CYS A 57 14.66 -7.25 3.42
N GLU A 58 13.54 -7.93 3.62
CA GLU A 58 13.26 -8.77 4.76
C GLU A 58 13.21 -10.22 4.29
N ILE A 59 14.07 -11.04 4.88
CA ILE A 59 14.19 -12.46 4.54
C ILE A 59 13.61 -13.29 5.67
N PHE A 60 12.71 -14.19 5.30
CA PHE A 60 12.16 -15.22 6.16
C PHE A 60 12.91 -16.52 5.90
N PHE A 61 13.45 -17.12 6.95
CA PHE A 61 14.19 -18.37 6.87
C PHE A 61 13.27 -19.57 7.12
N VAL A 62 13.72 -20.75 6.72
CA VAL A 62 12.98 -22.01 6.91
C VAL A 62 12.77 -22.30 8.40
N ASN A 63 13.71 -21.92 9.28
CA ASN A 63 13.63 -22.05 10.73
C ASN A 63 12.69 -21.03 11.41
N GLY A 64 12.05 -20.14 10.65
CA GLY A 64 11.16 -19.10 11.17
C GLY A 64 11.85 -17.80 11.59
N SER A 65 13.19 -17.71 11.51
CA SER A 65 13.91 -16.47 11.75
C SER A 65 13.59 -15.43 10.66
N LYS A 66 13.57 -14.15 11.05
CA LYS A 66 13.37 -13.01 10.16
C LYS A 66 14.59 -12.10 10.27
N VAL A 67 15.17 -11.69 9.15
CA VAL A 67 16.34 -10.79 9.13
C VAL A 67 16.17 -9.72 8.07
N ARG A 68 16.52 -8.48 8.42
CA ARG A 68 16.59 -7.36 7.49
C ARG A 68 18.01 -7.16 6.96
N MET A 69 18.13 -6.93 5.68
CA MET A 69 19.42 -6.76 5.00
C MET A 69 19.25 -6.07 3.64
N ASN A 70 20.37 -5.65 3.07
CA ASN A 70 20.42 -5.06 1.74
C ASN A 70 21.04 -6.04 0.74
N VAL A 71 20.30 -6.45 -0.28
CA VAL A 71 20.79 -7.32 -1.35
C VAL A 71 21.79 -6.54 -2.21
N GLN A 72 23.03 -7.04 -2.32
CA GLN A 72 24.08 -6.39 -3.10
C GLN A 72 24.09 -6.79 -4.59
N SER A 73 23.37 -7.85 -4.95
CA SER A 73 23.26 -8.29 -6.35
C SER A 73 22.46 -7.26 -7.17
N GLU A 74 22.97 -6.88 -8.34
CA GLU A 74 22.26 -5.95 -9.24
C GLU A 74 21.08 -6.62 -9.95
N SER A 75 21.24 -7.90 -10.30
CA SER A 75 20.23 -8.71 -10.98
C SER A 75 20.22 -10.15 -10.49
N LEU A 76 19.07 -10.81 -10.67
CA LEU A 76 18.86 -12.23 -10.40
C LEU A 76 18.61 -12.96 -11.71
N GLU A 77 19.38 -14.01 -11.96
CA GLU A 77 19.17 -14.89 -13.12
C GLU A 77 18.19 -16.01 -12.77
N ILE A 78 17.09 -16.07 -13.52
CA ILE A 78 16.02 -17.05 -13.35
C ILE A 78 15.93 -17.88 -14.63
N ALA A 79 16.09 -19.20 -14.50
CA ALA A 79 15.77 -20.13 -15.57
C ALA A 79 14.26 -20.40 -15.57
N THR A 80 13.59 -19.92 -16.61
CA THR A 80 12.16 -20.16 -16.85
C THR A 80 11.98 -21.22 -17.94
N LEU A 81 10.74 -21.68 -18.14
CA LEU A 81 10.38 -22.59 -19.24
C LEU A 81 10.72 -22.03 -20.63
N TYR A 82 10.77 -20.71 -20.78
CA TYR A 82 11.02 -20.03 -22.05
C TYR A 82 12.49 -19.60 -22.23
N GLY A 83 13.34 -19.88 -21.25
CA GLY A 83 14.76 -19.50 -21.26
C GLY A 83 15.19 -18.74 -20.00
N LYS A 84 16.42 -18.22 -20.05
CA LYS A 84 17.00 -17.45 -18.94
C LYS A 84 16.52 -16.01 -18.98
N LEU A 85 16.08 -15.51 -17.83
CA LEU A 85 15.64 -14.13 -17.64
C LEU A 85 16.46 -13.49 -16.52
N ALA A 86 17.09 -12.36 -16.80
CA ALA A 86 17.79 -11.55 -15.80
C ALA A 86 16.84 -10.46 -15.28
N VAL A 87 16.53 -10.50 -13.99
CA VAL A 87 15.61 -9.55 -13.34
C VAL A 87 16.41 -8.61 -12.45
N PRO A 88 16.37 -7.28 -12.68
CA PRO A 88 17.01 -6.32 -11.79
C PRO A 88 16.42 -6.40 -10.38
N VAL A 89 17.26 -6.40 -9.34
CA VAL A 89 16.79 -6.49 -7.93
C VAL A 89 15.89 -5.33 -7.54
N LYS A 90 16.09 -4.15 -8.14
CA LYS A 90 15.21 -2.98 -7.97
C LYS A 90 13.75 -3.22 -8.38
N ASP A 91 13.49 -4.19 -9.26
CA ASP A 91 12.16 -4.49 -9.76
C ASP A 91 11.50 -5.65 -9.00
N VAL A 92 12.26 -6.35 -8.14
CA VAL A 92 11.81 -7.47 -7.33
C VAL A 92 11.07 -6.96 -6.10
N ARG A 93 9.78 -7.29 -5.98
CA ARG A 93 8.96 -6.96 -4.80
C ARG A 93 8.98 -8.06 -3.76
N ALA A 94 8.86 -9.29 -4.21
CA ALA A 94 8.89 -10.45 -3.34
C ALA A 94 9.41 -11.66 -4.10
N ILE A 95 10.04 -12.58 -3.37
CA ILE A 95 10.42 -13.89 -3.87
C ILE A 95 9.86 -14.91 -2.90
N GLU A 96 9.10 -15.86 -3.42
CA GLU A 96 8.85 -17.11 -2.72
C GLU A 96 9.84 -18.13 -3.26
N PHE A 97 10.78 -18.54 -2.40
CA PHE A 97 11.76 -19.54 -2.79
C PHE A 97 11.09 -20.91 -2.80
N GLY A 98 11.26 -21.62 -3.91
CA GLY A 98 10.92 -23.02 -4.05
C GLY A 98 11.82 -23.90 -3.17
N LEU A 99 11.89 -25.17 -3.52
CA LEU A 99 12.76 -26.11 -2.81
C LEU A 99 14.17 -26.09 -3.42
N HIS A 100 15.10 -25.52 -2.67
CA HIS A 100 16.53 -25.58 -3.00
C HIS A 100 17.22 -26.62 -2.15
N TYR A 101 17.77 -27.65 -2.79
CA TYR A 101 18.54 -28.68 -2.12
C TYR A 101 19.95 -28.18 -1.78
N PRO A 102 20.43 -28.39 -0.55
CA PRO A 102 21.86 -28.29 -0.26
C PRO A 102 22.65 -29.29 -1.12
N ALA A 103 23.91 -28.97 -1.40
CA ALA A 103 24.77 -29.80 -2.26
C ALA A 103 24.78 -31.28 -1.82
N GLY A 104 24.51 -32.18 -2.76
CA GLY A 104 24.51 -33.63 -2.55
C GLY A 104 23.27 -34.21 -1.85
N VAL A 105 22.33 -33.39 -1.38
CA VAL A 105 21.10 -33.90 -0.73
C VAL A 105 20.12 -34.45 -1.76
N GLU A 106 19.95 -33.79 -2.90
CA GLU A 106 19.06 -34.21 -3.98
C GLU A 106 19.42 -35.60 -4.53
N ALA A 107 20.72 -35.84 -4.76
CA ALA A 107 21.22 -37.14 -5.21
C ALA A 107 20.94 -38.24 -4.17
N LYS A 108 21.11 -37.94 -2.87
CA LYS A 108 20.79 -38.89 -1.80
C LYS A 108 19.29 -39.18 -1.70
N ILE A 109 18.42 -38.19 -1.88
CA ILE A 109 16.97 -38.39 -1.92
C ILE A 109 16.59 -39.28 -3.10
N THR A 110 17.12 -38.97 -4.30
CA THR A 110 16.85 -39.72 -5.52
C THR A 110 17.30 -41.18 -5.38
N GLN A 111 18.50 -41.41 -4.83
CA GLN A 111 18.99 -42.74 -4.56
C GLN A 111 18.13 -43.47 -3.53
N ALA A 112 17.76 -42.81 -2.43
CA ALA A 112 16.91 -43.43 -1.41
C ALA A 112 15.51 -43.78 -1.96
N ILE A 113 14.93 -42.95 -2.84
CA ILE A 113 13.67 -43.28 -3.53
C ILE A 113 13.84 -44.51 -4.42
N LYS A 114 14.96 -44.63 -5.14
CA LYS A 114 15.27 -45.82 -5.94
C LYS A 114 15.42 -47.06 -5.07
N ASP A 115 16.09 -46.94 -3.92
CA ASP A 115 16.33 -48.03 -2.98
C ASP A 115 15.05 -48.48 -2.25
N LEU A 116 13.98 -47.68 -2.23
CA LEU A 116 12.65 -48.12 -1.74
C LEU A 116 12.06 -49.26 -2.56
N GLY A 117 12.45 -49.37 -3.84
CA GLY A 117 12.06 -50.46 -4.74
C GLY A 117 13.07 -51.61 -4.80
N SER A 118 14.13 -51.59 -3.97
CA SER A 118 15.13 -52.66 -3.99
C SER A 118 14.52 -54.01 -3.56
N GLY A 119 14.99 -55.10 -4.17
CA GLY A 119 14.63 -56.46 -3.75
C GLY A 119 15.14 -56.82 -2.35
N ASP A 120 16.22 -56.15 -1.88
CA ASP A 120 16.76 -56.37 -0.54
C ASP A 120 15.96 -55.61 0.52
N TYR A 121 15.41 -56.37 1.49
CA TYR A 121 14.70 -55.83 2.64
C TYR A 121 15.55 -54.84 3.47
N ARG A 122 16.85 -55.08 3.60
CA ARG A 122 17.77 -54.22 4.37
C ARG A 122 17.99 -52.88 3.67
N GLU A 123 18.05 -52.86 2.34
CA GLU A 123 18.18 -51.63 1.55
C GLU A 123 16.92 -50.78 1.63
N ARG A 124 15.75 -51.38 1.47
CA ARG A 124 14.46 -50.68 1.64
C ARG A 124 14.31 -50.07 3.03
N GLY A 125 14.66 -50.82 4.08
CA GLY A 125 14.60 -50.33 5.46
C GLY A 125 15.58 -49.18 5.73
N ARG A 126 16.74 -49.16 5.05
CA ARG A 126 17.69 -48.04 5.11
C ARG A 126 17.16 -46.82 4.35
N ALA A 127 16.55 -47.02 3.20
CA ALA A 127 15.93 -45.96 2.41
C ALA A 127 14.80 -45.26 3.18
N ASP A 128 13.91 -46.02 3.82
CA ASP A 128 12.80 -45.50 4.65
C ASP A 128 13.32 -44.59 5.77
N LYS A 129 14.35 -45.04 6.49
CA LYS A 129 15.00 -44.26 7.55
C LYS A 129 15.70 -43.02 7.02
N THR A 130 16.39 -43.14 5.88
CA THR A 130 17.10 -42.03 5.23
C THR A 130 16.12 -40.92 4.84
N LEU A 131 15.04 -41.27 4.14
CA LEU A 131 14.02 -40.33 3.69
C LEU A 131 13.31 -39.67 4.88
N SER A 132 12.92 -40.45 5.88
CA SER A 132 12.31 -39.93 7.11
C SER A 132 13.25 -39.01 7.90
N GLY A 133 14.56 -39.28 7.87
CA GLY A 133 15.60 -38.49 8.53
C GLY A 133 15.92 -37.16 7.83
N MET A 134 15.77 -37.08 6.51
CA MET A 134 15.96 -35.85 5.73
C MET A 134 14.86 -34.81 5.97
N GLY A 135 13.72 -35.23 6.53
CA GLY A 135 12.66 -34.32 6.98
C GLY A 135 11.95 -33.59 5.84
N PRO A 136 11.56 -32.32 6.03
CA PRO A 136 10.70 -31.59 5.08
C PRO A 136 11.29 -31.41 3.68
N ILE A 137 12.62 -31.45 3.54
CA ILE A 137 13.32 -31.28 2.26
C ILE A 137 13.06 -32.46 1.31
N ALA A 138 12.88 -33.67 1.84
CA ALA A 138 12.60 -34.86 1.01
C ALA A 138 11.12 -34.99 0.64
N TYR A 139 10.23 -34.24 1.29
CA TYR A 139 8.79 -34.39 1.17
C TYR A 139 8.24 -34.30 -0.27
N PRO A 140 8.57 -33.27 -1.10
CA PRO A 140 8.00 -33.19 -2.45
C PRO A 140 8.46 -34.35 -3.34
N ALA A 141 9.71 -34.78 -3.24
CA ALA A 141 10.20 -35.94 -4.00
C ALA A 141 9.51 -37.25 -3.56
N ILE A 142 9.25 -37.42 -2.26
CA ILE A 142 8.48 -38.56 -1.74
C ILE A 142 7.02 -38.48 -2.21
N LEU A 143 6.43 -37.29 -2.23
CA LEU A 143 5.07 -37.09 -2.72
C LEU A 143 4.94 -37.41 -4.21
N GLU A 144 5.92 -37.04 -5.03
CA GLU A 144 5.98 -37.44 -6.44
C GLU A 144 6.14 -38.95 -6.59
N ALA A 145 7.06 -39.57 -5.84
CA ALA A 145 7.25 -41.02 -5.83
C ALA A 145 5.97 -41.77 -5.42
N SER A 146 5.18 -41.21 -4.50
CA SER A 146 3.90 -41.75 -4.05
C SER A 146 2.82 -41.81 -5.14
N ARG A 147 2.99 -41.00 -6.21
CA ARG A 147 2.13 -40.95 -7.41
C ARG A 147 2.76 -41.69 -8.60
N GLY A 148 3.92 -42.30 -8.40
CA GLY A 148 4.64 -43.04 -9.42
C GLY A 148 3.90 -44.29 -9.90
N LYS A 149 4.41 -44.86 -11.00
CA LYS A 149 3.84 -46.05 -11.64
C LYS A 149 4.19 -47.36 -10.93
N GLU A 150 5.24 -47.37 -10.10
CA GLU A 150 5.72 -48.56 -9.41
C GLU A 150 4.96 -48.76 -8.08
N PRO A 151 4.15 -49.82 -7.92
CA PRO A 151 3.25 -49.95 -6.78
C PRO A 151 3.96 -50.09 -5.44
N GLU A 152 5.10 -50.78 -5.38
CA GLU A 152 5.85 -50.99 -4.14
C GLU A 152 6.45 -49.69 -3.62
N VAL A 153 7.12 -48.93 -4.51
CA VAL A 153 7.67 -47.60 -4.18
C VAL A 153 6.54 -46.63 -3.83
N ALA A 154 5.45 -46.62 -4.60
CA ALA A 154 4.34 -45.71 -4.38
C ALA A 154 3.67 -45.93 -3.01
N ASN A 155 3.42 -47.19 -2.62
CA ASN A 155 2.79 -47.50 -1.34
C ASN A 155 3.69 -47.13 -0.16
N ARG A 156 4.99 -47.45 -0.23
CA ARG A 156 5.96 -47.06 0.82
C ARG A 156 6.12 -45.54 0.91
N ALA A 157 6.24 -44.86 -0.23
CA ALA A 157 6.33 -43.41 -0.27
C ALA A 157 5.06 -42.74 0.31
N LYS A 158 3.86 -43.30 0.08
CA LYS A 158 2.62 -42.82 0.75
C LYS A 158 2.69 -42.95 2.27
N GLU A 159 3.19 -44.06 2.79
CA GLU A 159 3.36 -44.25 4.24
C GLU A 159 4.36 -43.24 4.82
N ILE A 160 5.50 -43.03 4.16
CA ILE A 160 6.50 -42.05 4.59
C ILE A 160 5.94 -40.63 4.52
N ALA A 161 5.25 -40.26 3.44
CA ALA A 161 4.62 -38.96 3.28
C ALA A 161 3.60 -38.69 4.40
N LYS A 162 2.79 -39.69 4.76
CA LYS A 162 1.84 -39.59 5.87
C LYS A 162 2.55 -39.35 7.21
N LYS A 163 3.60 -40.13 7.51
CA LYS A 163 4.44 -39.93 8.71
C LYS A 163 5.05 -38.53 8.75
N MET A 164 5.47 -37.97 7.61
CA MET A 164 5.98 -36.60 7.53
C MET A 164 4.89 -35.55 7.77
N GLN A 165 3.67 -35.75 7.25
CA GLN A 165 2.53 -34.87 7.49
C GLN A 165 2.09 -34.84 8.96
N GLU A 166 2.21 -35.96 9.66
CA GLU A 166 1.91 -36.06 11.09
C GLU A 166 3.01 -35.40 11.94
N LYS A 167 4.27 -35.47 11.52
CA LYS A 167 5.42 -34.96 12.30
C LYS A 167 5.70 -33.47 12.08
N PHE A 168 5.46 -32.95 10.88
CA PHE A 168 5.80 -31.58 10.51
C PHE A 168 4.55 -30.77 10.20
N PRO A 169 4.47 -29.49 10.63
CA PRO A 169 3.34 -28.65 10.30
C PRO A 169 3.31 -28.38 8.79
N LYS A 170 2.11 -28.25 8.22
CA LYS A 170 1.91 -28.06 6.76
C LYS A 170 2.74 -26.93 6.16
N LYS A 171 3.03 -25.89 6.95
CA LYS A 171 3.87 -24.75 6.55
C LYS A 171 5.31 -25.15 6.19
N ASP A 172 5.87 -26.20 6.79
CA ASP A 172 7.26 -26.61 6.55
C ASP A 172 7.37 -27.62 5.40
N LEU A 173 6.27 -28.28 5.07
CA LEU A 173 6.16 -29.21 3.95
C LEU A 173 5.98 -28.43 2.64
N LYS A 174 7.07 -27.85 2.14
CA LYS A 174 7.07 -27.18 0.83
C LYS A 174 6.74 -28.20 -0.27
N THR A 175 5.74 -27.85 -1.08
CA THR A 175 5.37 -28.61 -2.29
C THR A 175 5.83 -27.92 -3.57
N MET A 176 6.17 -26.63 -3.51
CA MET A 176 6.63 -25.88 -4.68
C MET A 176 8.12 -26.12 -4.91
N VAL A 177 8.45 -26.60 -6.11
CA VAL A 177 9.83 -26.83 -6.54
C VAL A 177 10.42 -25.56 -7.16
N GLU A 178 9.62 -24.83 -7.93
CA GLU A 178 10.04 -23.59 -8.61
C GLU A 178 9.95 -22.37 -7.68
N ASP A 179 10.83 -21.39 -7.94
CA ASP A 179 10.81 -20.07 -7.33
C ASP A 179 9.78 -19.18 -8.02
N ARG A 180 9.10 -18.36 -7.22
CA ARG A 180 8.14 -17.36 -7.70
C ARG A 180 8.66 -15.97 -7.38
N VAL A 181 9.12 -15.27 -8.41
CA VAL A 181 9.65 -13.90 -8.30
C VAL A 181 8.56 -12.92 -8.74
N MET A 182 8.04 -12.16 -7.78
CA MET A 182 7.03 -11.14 -8.01
C MET A 182 7.72 -9.82 -8.33
N THR A 183 7.47 -9.29 -9.51
CA THR A 183 7.95 -7.96 -9.93
C THR A 183 6.81 -6.93 -9.91
N ARG A 184 7.08 -5.69 -10.31
CA ARG A 184 6.03 -4.66 -10.47
C ARG A 184 4.96 -5.03 -11.49
N SER A 185 5.35 -5.68 -12.59
CA SER A 185 4.47 -5.83 -13.76
C SER A 185 3.91 -7.24 -13.90
N PHE A 186 4.62 -8.26 -13.44
CA PHE A 186 4.19 -9.65 -13.55
C PHE A 186 4.94 -10.55 -12.56
N THR A 187 4.47 -11.79 -12.43
CA THR A 187 5.11 -12.84 -11.65
C THR A 187 5.87 -13.78 -12.56
N ILE A 188 7.14 -14.02 -12.23
CA ILE A 188 8.01 -14.95 -12.94
C ILE A 188 8.04 -16.25 -12.14
N VAL A 189 7.83 -17.36 -12.83
CA VAL A 189 7.97 -18.70 -12.28
C VAL A 189 9.16 -19.38 -12.95
N GLY A 190 10.10 -19.88 -12.16
CA GLY A 190 11.31 -20.51 -12.66
C GLY A 190 12.28 -20.84 -11.54
N ARG A 191 13.52 -21.20 -11.85
CA ARG A 191 14.54 -21.51 -10.85
C ARG A 191 15.65 -20.46 -10.85
N ILE A 192 15.91 -19.88 -9.68
CA ILE A 192 17.05 -18.97 -9.49
C ILE A 192 18.33 -19.79 -9.63
N LEU A 193 19.22 -19.35 -10.51
CA LEU A 193 20.43 -20.09 -10.86
C LEU A 193 21.54 -19.96 -9.81
N THR A 194 21.55 -18.87 -9.05
CA THR A 194 22.52 -18.65 -7.98
C THR A 194 22.13 -19.47 -6.74
N SER A 195 23.09 -20.13 -6.10
CA SER A 195 22.85 -20.90 -4.87
C SER A 195 22.86 -20.03 -3.62
N THR A 196 23.43 -18.82 -3.73
CA THR A 196 23.54 -17.83 -2.66
C THR A 196 23.13 -16.44 -3.12
N ILE A 197 22.67 -15.61 -2.17
CA ILE A 197 22.43 -14.18 -2.35
C ILE A 197 23.41 -13.43 -1.46
N LYS A 198 24.19 -12.53 -2.07
CA LYS A 198 25.08 -11.63 -1.36
C LYS A 198 24.26 -10.50 -0.75
N SER A 199 24.28 -10.39 0.57
CA SER A 199 23.51 -9.38 1.28
C SER A 199 24.38 -8.70 2.33
N LYS A 200 24.15 -7.41 2.56
CA LYS A 200 24.82 -6.64 3.61
C LYS A 200 23.82 -6.34 4.72
N SER A 201 24.14 -6.73 5.94
CA SER A 201 23.43 -6.33 7.15
C SER A 201 24.18 -5.20 7.84
N GLU A 202 23.46 -4.29 8.48
CA GLU A 202 24.06 -3.23 9.30
C GLU A 202 24.87 -3.81 10.46
N TYR A 203 24.37 -4.87 11.09
CA TYR A 203 25.00 -5.47 12.27
C TYR A 203 26.08 -6.51 11.95
N PHE A 204 25.91 -7.24 10.84
CA PHE A 204 26.74 -8.41 10.52
C PHE A 204 27.69 -8.19 9.33
N GLY A 205 27.65 -7.03 8.68
CA GLY A 205 28.45 -6.77 7.48
C GLY A 205 27.96 -7.58 6.28
N GLU A 206 28.89 -8.00 5.43
CA GLU A 206 28.58 -8.80 4.23
C GLU A 206 28.35 -10.27 4.60
N VAL A 207 27.23 -10.82 4.14
CA VAL A 207 26.76 -12.18 4.44
C VAL A 207 26.28 -12.84 3.15
N ASP A 208 26.82 -14.03 2.88
CA ASP A 208 26.35 -14.89 1.80
C ASP A 208 25.27 -15.84 2.31
N LEU A 209 24.04 -15.67 1.81
CA LEU A 209 22.89 -16.45 2.25
C LEU A 209 22.51 -17.53 1.26
N SER A 210 22.48 -18.78 1.72
CA SER A 210 22.04 -19.92 0.90
C SER A 210 20.54 -19.92 0.65
N LEU A 211 20.12 -20.04 -0.61
CA LEU A 211 18.71 -20.16 -1.00
C LEU A 211 18.00 -21.33 -0.30
N ALA A 212 18.72 -22.42 -0.03
CA ALA A 212 18.20 -23.61 0.66
C ALA A 212 17.68 -23.32 2.07
N LYS A 213 18.16 -22.24 2.71
CA LYS A 213 17.73 -21.83 4.05
C LYS A 213 16.65 -20.76 4.01
N MET A 214 16.33 -20.21 2.84
CA MET A 214 15.39 -19.12 2.66
C MET A 214 13.99 -19.63 2.28
N ARG A 215 12.98 -18.97 2.82
CA ARG A 215 11.56 -19.28 2.58
C ARG A 215 10.95 -18.24 1.67
N SER A 216 11.09 -16.98 2.05
CA SER A 216 10.65 -15.85 1.24
C SER A 216 11.56 -14.65 1.48
N LEU A 217 11.60 -13.78 0.48
CA LEU A 217 12.22 -12.46 0.55
C LEU A 217 11.16 -11.45 0.18
N ARG A 218 11.06 -10.37 0.95
CA ARG A 218 10.19 -9.22 0.66
C ARG A 218 11.06 -7.98 0.56
N ALA A 219 11.01 -7.26 -0.55
CA ALA A 219 11.67 -5.97 -0.65
C ALA A 219 10.92 -4.98 0.25
N LEU A 220 11.64 -4.37 1.20
CA LEU A 220 11.09 -3.36 2.11
C LEU A 220 11.02 -1.99 1.41
N GLY A 221 11.84 -1.79 0.39
CA GLY A 221 11.88 -0.53 -0.34
C GLY A 221 10.81 -0.31 -1.42
N LEU A 222 9.94 -1.29 -1.71
CA LEU A 222 8.90 -1.19 -2.75
C LEU A 222 7.47 -1.06 -2.22
N THR A 223 7.19 -1.44 -0.98
CA THR A 223 6.09 -0.80 -0.23
C THR A 223 6.62 0.56 0.17
N SER A 224 6.18 1.59 -0.55
CA SER A 224 6.52 2.98 -0.28
C SER A 224 6.54 3.23 1.23
N ALA A 225 7.69 3.68 1.73
CA ALA A 225 7.86 4.17 3.08
C ALA A 225 6.75 5.18 3.42
N ASP A 226 6.49 5.39 4.71
CA ASP A 226 5.53 6.41 5.17
C ASP A 226 5.66 7.71 4.35
N VAL A 227 4.59 8.09 3.65
CA VAL A 227 4.54 9.28 2.80
C VAL A 227 3.81 10.38 3.54
N ASP A 228 4.51 11.49 3.77
CA ASP A 228 3.89 12.74 4.19
C ASP A 228 3.77 13.67 2.97
N VAL A 229 2.55 14.08 2.63
CA VAL A 229 2.27 14.92 1.46
C VAL A 229 1.31 16.06 1.80
N THR A 230 1.59 17.25 1.28
CA THR A 230 0.68 18.40 1.39
C THR A 230 -0.07 18.57 0.06
N ILE A 231 -1.40 18.61 0.13
CA ILE A 231 -2.30 18.74 -1.02
C ILE A 231 -2.85 20.16 -1.06
N ASP A 232 -2.50 20.90 -2.11
CA ASP A 232 -2.99 22.25 -2.35
C ASP A 232 -4.38 22.25 -3.02
N ALA A 233 -5.35 22.88 -2.36
CA ALA A 233 -6.71 23.00 -2.85
C ALA A 233 -6.81 23.84 -4.13
N ALA A 234 -5.94 24.82 -4.34
CA ALA A 234 -5.96 25.63 -5.56
C ALA A 234 -5.66 24.79 -6.82
N LYS A 235 -4.89 23.71 -6.64
CA LYS A 235 -4.48 22.81 -7.72
C LYS A 235 -5.36 21.55 -7.79
N TYR A 236 -5.51 20.85 -6.67
CA TYR A 236 -6.09 19.51 -6.62
C TYR A 236 -7.56 19.49 -6.20
N ALA A 237 -8.20 20.66 -6.00
CA ALA A 237 -9.66 20.75 -5.87
C ALA A 237 -10.39 20.97 -7.22
N ASN A 238 -9.68 20.95 -8.35
CA ASN A 238 -10.29 21.08 -9.68
C ASN A 238 -10.62 19.71 -10.25
N ALA A 239 -11.72 19.61 -10.99
CA ALA A 239 -12.18 18.35 -11.57
C ALA A 239 -11.07 17.65 -12.37
N GLY A 240 -10.83 16.37 -12.07
CA GLY A 240 -9.86 15.53 -12.76
C GLY A 240 -8.39 15.75 -12.39
N GLN A 241 -8.08 16.67 -11.47
CA GLN A 241 -6.70 16.90 -11.01
C GLN A 241 -6.38 15.99 -9.81
N TRP A 242 -5.65 14.91 -10.10
CA TRP A 242 -5.21 13.93 -9.12
C TRP A 242 -3.73 14.12 -8.78
N LEU A 243 -3.41 14.10 -7.49
CA LEU A 243 -2.05 14.07 -6.99
C LEU A 243 -1.56 12.63 -6.95
N ASP A 244 -0.51 12.30 -7.68
CA ASP A 244 0.24 11.06 -7.46
C ASP A 244 1.02 11.19 -6.15
N THR A 245 0.72 10.31 -5.19
CA THR A 245 1.40 10.34 -3.88
C THR A 245 2.77 9.65 -3.92
N GLY A 246 3.08 8.91 -4.98
CA GLY A 246 4.21 7.98 -5.02
C GLY A 246 4.03 6.77 -4.09
N PHE A 247 2.94 6.69 -3.32
CA PHE A 247 2.65 5.56 -2.46
C PHE A 247 2.09 4.41 -3.29
N THR A 248 2.75 3.25 -3.26
CA THR A 248 2.35 2.04 -3.99
C THR A 248 1.64 1.09 -3.05
N VAL A 249 0.41 0.74 -3.43
CA VAL A 249 -0.42 -0.26 -2.76
C VAL A 249 -0.21 -1.63 -3.42
N ASP A 250 0.01 -2.66 -2.59
CA ASP A 250 0.32 -4.03 -3.03
C ASP A 250 -0.86 -5.00 -2.89
N GLY A 251 -2.05 -4.51 -2.53
CA GLY A 251 -3.28 -5.31 -2.40
C GLY A 251 -3.28 -6.32 -1.24
N ARG A 252 -2.21 -6.34 -0.43
CA ARG A 252 -1.99 -7.33 0.64
C ARG A 252 -1.68 -6.69 1.98
N THR A 253 -1.27 -5.43 1.96
CA THR A 253 -0.94 -4.66 3.16
C THR A 253 -2.04 -3.65 3.43
N ARG A 254 -2.46 -3.57 4.70
CA ARG A 254 -3.40 -2.57 5.17
C ARG A 254 -2.78 -1.19 5.03
N ILE A 255 -3.52 -0.23 4.51
CA ILE A 255 -3.07 1.16 4.37
C ILE A 255 -3.78 2.03 5.38
N SER A 256 -3.06 2.99 5.97
CA SER A 256 -3.61 3.98 6.87
C SER A 256 -3.29 5.37 6.35
N VAL A 257 -4.33 6.17 6.11
CA VAL A 257 -4.21 7.56 5.67
C VAL A 257 -4.81 8.47 6.73
N VAL A 258 -4.05 9.46 7.18
CA VAL A 258 -4.49 10.47 8.14
C VAL A 258 -4.30 11.85 7.53
N ALA A 259 -5.39 12.59 7.36
CA ALA A 259 -5.40 13.92 6.77
C ALA A 259 -5.85 14.97 7.79
N LYS A 260 -5.20 16.13 7.75
CA LYS A 260 -5.54 17.30 8.59
C LYS A 260 -5.41 18.58 7.79
N GLY A 261 -6.06 19.63 8.27
CA GLY A 261 -6.01 20.95 7.64
C GLY A 261 -7.40 21.45 7.29
N MET A 262 -7.45 22.64 6.73
CA MET A 262 -8.69 23.32 6.39
C MET A 262 -8.51 24.04 5.06
N ILE A 263 -9.52 23.95 4.22
CA ILE A 263 -9.57 24.68 2.95
C ILE A 263 -10.82 25.54 2.92
N ASN A 264 -10.75 26.67 2.24
CA ASN A 264 -11.92 27.47 1.89
C ASN A 264 -12.40 27.07 0.50
N ILE A 265 -13.57 26.47 0.40
CA ILE A 265 -14.15 26.00 -0.87
C ILE A 265 -14.86 27.12 -1.65
N TRP A 266 -15.03 28.30 -1.05
CA TRP A 266 -15.58 29.47 -1.74
C TRP A 266 -14.95 30.77 -1.21
N PRO A 267 -13.68 31.05 -1.54
CA PRO A 267 -12.94 32.20 -1.02
C PRO A 267 -13.54 33.55 -1.41
N GLN A 268 -14.21 33.59 -2.56
CA GLN A 268 -14.87 34.79 -3.11
C GLN A 268 -16.23 35.10 -2.46
N GLY A 269 -16.83 34.14 -1.75
CA GLY A 269 -18.08 34.35 -1.02
C GLY A 269 -17.79 34.86 0.39
N GLY A 270 -18.35 36.02 0.75
CA GLY A 270 -18.31 36.49 2.15
C GLY A 270 -18.89 35.42 3.09
N GLY A 271 -18.16 35.07 4.15
CA GLY A 271 -18.61 34.10 5.16
C GLY A 271 -17.67 32.93 5.46
N GLY A 272 -16.58 32.73 4.70
CA GLY A 272 -15.56 31.73 5.01
C GLY A 272 -16.09 30.29 4.97
N TYR A 273 -16.22 29.72 3.78
CA TYR A 273 -16.77 28.38 3.55
C TYR A 273 -15.68 27.32 3.77
N MET A 274 -15.37 27.06 5.04
CA MET A 274 -14.26 26.19 5.43
C MET A 274 -14.68 24.72 5.45
N SER A 275 -13.80 23.84 4.93
CA SER A 275 -13.97 22.40 4.86
C SER A 275 -12.74 21.69 5.42
N ASN A 276 -12.97 20.67 6.26
CA ASN A 276 -11.96 19.70 6.65
C ASN A 276 -11.94 18.52 5.64
N PRO A 277 -11.00 17.57 5.76
CA PRO A 277 -10.93 16.41 4.86
C PRO A 277 -12.20 15.54 4.79
N ASN A 278 -13.10 15.61 5.78
CA ASN A 278 -14.41 14.93 5.74
C ASN A 278 -15.44 15.64 4.84
N GLY A 279 -15.09 16.80 4.27
CA GLY A 279 -15.94 17.58 3.38
C GLY A 279 -16.70 18.69 4.09
N TYR A 280 -17.36 19.52 3.27
CA TYR A 280 -18.07 20.69 3.73
C TYR A 280 -19.48 20.34 4.22
N THR A 281 -19.74 20.53 5.52
CA THR A 281 -21.07 20.37 6.13
C THR A 281 -21.77 21.72 6.27
N ALA A 282 -22.78 21.96 5.43
CA ALA A 282 -23.71 23.06 5.66
C ALA A 282 -24.80 22.61 6.64
N THR A 283 -24.76 23.01 7.92
CA THR A 283 -25.91 22.80 8.79
C THR A 283 -26.31 24.00 9.65
N GLN A 284 -27.64 24.11 9.77
CA GLN A 284 -28.45 24.80 10.76
C GLN A 284 -28.78 26.30 10.57
N ASN A 285 -29.07 26.75 9.34
CA ASN A 285 -30.15 27.72 9.02
C ASN A 285 -29.98 28.29 7.60
N GLY A 286 -30.24 27.49 6.57
CA GLY A 286 -30.42 28.06 5.23
C GLY A 286 -30.02 27.12 4.10
N PHE A 287 -31.01 26.36 3.63
CA PHE A 287 -31.20 25.93 2.24
C PHE A 287 -29.94 25.69 1.39
N GLY A 288 -29.51 24.43 1.34
CA GLY A 288 -28.61 23.95 0.29
C GLY A 288 -28.07 22.58 0.66
N GLY A 289 -28.59 21.53 0.01
CA GLY A 289 -28.28 20.11 0.25
C GLY A 289 -26.81 19.76 0.09
N GLY A 290 -25.99 20.10 1.10
CA GLY A 290 -24.68 19.50 1.31
C GLY A 290 -24.88 18.10 1.89
N GLY A 291 -24.30 17.10 1.25
CA GLY A 291 -24.39 15.70 1.65
C GLY A 291 -24.13 15.54 3.14
N ARG A 292 -24.98 14.77 3.82
CA ARG A 292 -24.82 14.40 5.22
C ARG A 292 -23.47 13.71 5.39
N ALA A 293 -22.47 14.39 5.94
CA ALA A 293 -21.18 13.81 6.30
C ALA A 293 -21.29 12.94 7.56
N PHE A 294 -22.14 11.92 7.53
CA PHE A 294 -22.07 10.84 8.52
C PHE A 294 -21.19 9.74 7.94
N ASN A 295 -19.91 9.77 8.31
CA ASN A 295 -18.96 8.67 8.21
C ASN A 295 -18.95 7.91 6.87
N MET A 296 -18.65 8.62 5.77
CA MET A 296 -18.54 8.02 4.44
C MET A 296 -17.14 7.45 4.15
N THR A 297 -16.21 7.49 5.10
CA THR A 297 -14.85 6.94 4.93
C THR A 297 -14.90 5.51 4.41
N GLY A 298 -14.14 5.25 3.35
CA GLY A 298 -14.06 3.95 2.68
C GLY A 298 -15.25 3.61 1.77
N GLN A 299 -16.27 4.46 1.70
CA GLN A 299 -17.32 4.28 0.72
C GLN A 299 -16.80 4.59 -0.69
N LYS A 300 -17.15 3.70 -1.60
CA LYS A 300 -16.94 3.87 -3.04
C LYS A 300 -17.88 4.97 -3.55
N VAL A 301 -17.32 5.91 -4.31
CA VAL A 301 -18.02 7.13 -4.75
C VAL A 301 -19.00 6.84 -5.89
N GLY A 302 -18.74 5.85 -6.75
CA GLY A 302 -19.63 5.40 -7.83
C GLY A 302 -20.01 6.49 -8.85
N GLY A 303 -19.56 6.39 -10.11
CA GLY A 303 -19.98 7.31 -11.17
C GLY A 303 -19.30 8.70 -11.19
N GLY A 304 -18.23 8.87 -10.42
CA GLY A 304 -17.35 10.05 -10.47
C GLY A 304 -17.57 11.06 -9.35
N VAL A 305 -16.69 12.05 -9.27
CA VAL A 305 -16.69 13.04 -8.19
C VAL A 305 -17.83 14.04 -8.38
N ASN A 306 -18.88 13.93 -7.56
CA ASN A 306 -19.99 14.90 -7.52
C ASN A 306 -19.67 16.11 -6.60
N PRO A 307 -19.58 17.35 -7.12
CA PRO A 307 -19.32 18.55 -6.32
C PRO A 307 -20.37 18.85 -5.24
N GLN A 308 -21.62 18.43 -5.42
CA GLN A 308 -22.69 18.68 -4.42
C GLN A 308 -22.53 17.81 -3.16
N ILE A 309 -21.90 16.64 -3.31
CA ILE A 309 -21.75 15.64 -2.25
C ILE A 309 -20.35 15.72 -1.65
N HIS A 310 -19.32 15.83 -2.50
CA HIS A 310 -17.93 15.68 -2.10
C HIS A 310 -17.18 17.00 -1.96
N ALA A 311 -17.86 18.15 -1.95
CA ALA A 311 -17.19 19.45 -1.86
C ALA A 311 -16.22 19.51 -0.67
N GLY A 312 -14.94 19.72 -0.97
CA GLY A 312 -13.84 19.78 -0.01
C GLY A 312 -13.46 18.47 0.66
N MET A 313 -14.08 17.34 0.30
CA MET A 313 -13.77 16.02 0.86
C MET A 313 -12.47 15.48 0.26
N LEU A 314 -11.64 14.80 1.06
CA LEU A 314 -10.47 14.09 0.57
C LEU A 314 -10.89 12.73 -0.01
N LEU A 315 -10.55 12.53 -1.28
CA LEU A 315 -10.86 11.34 -2.06
C LEU A 315 -9.57 10.65 -2.49
N GLY A 316 -9.65 9.33 -2.68
CA GLY A 316 -8.55 8.49 -3.12
C GLY A 316 -8.96 7.59 -4.28
N LYS A 317 -7.98 7.17 -5.08
CA LYS A 317 -8.11 6.05 -6.01
C LYS A 317 -6.79 5.30 -6.12
N ILE A 318 -6.84 4.01 -6.41
CA ILE A 318 -5.64 3.16 -6.56
C ILE A 318 -5.50 2.76 -8.02
N GLY A 319 -4.39 3.15 -8.64
CA GLY A 319 -4.19 3.04 -10.08
C GLY A 319 -4.83 4.20 -10.87
N THR A 320 -4.53 4.28 -12.16
CA THR A 320 -5.04 5.33 -13.07
C THR A 320 -6.55 5.24 -13.26
N ASP A 321 -7.05 4.02 -13.36
CA ASP A 321 -8.45 3.68 -13.65
C ASP A 321 -9.16 3.05 -12.44
N GLY A 322 -8.58 3.21 -11.25
CA GLY A 322 -9.13 2.70 -10.01
C GLY A 322 -10.45 3.34 -9.61
N GLU A 323 -11.24 2.58 -8.87
CA GLU A 323 -12.46 3.10 -8.27
C GLU A 323 -12.14 4.17 -7.23
N ILE A 324 -12.91 5.26 -7.25
CA ILE A 324 -12.75 6.37 -6.33
C ILE A 324 -13.43 6.02 -5.02
N PHE A 325 -12.74 6.26 -3.91
CA PHE A 325 -13.25 6.07 -2.56
C PHE A 325 -13.02 7.30 -1.70
N VAL A 326 -13.82 7.44 -0.65
CA VAL A 326 -13.69 8.53 0.33
C VAL A 326 -12.56 8.20 1.31
N VAL A 327 -11.58 9.09 1.43
CA VAL A 327 -10.48 8.97 2.40
C VAL A 327 -10.87 9.67 3.71
N GLY A 328 -11.39 10.89 3.64
CA GLY A 328 -11.74 11.66 4.82
C GLY A 328 -10.51 12.05 5.67
N GLU A 329 -10.73 12.32 6.97
CA GLU A 329 -9.66 12.63 7.94
C GLU A 329 -8.85 11.40 8.35
N ASN A 330 -9.48 10.23 8.41
CA ASN A 330 -8.83 8.97 8.76
C ASN A 330 -9.40 7.88 7.87
N PHE A 331 -8.53 7.14 7.20
CA PHE A 331 -8.85 5.96 6.42
C PHE A 331 -7.94 4.81 6.89
N ASP A 332 -8.53 3.65 7.10
CA ASP A 332 -7.79 2.45 7.50
C ASP A 332 -8.49 1.24 6.87
N ASP A 333 -7.90 0.70 5.81
CA ASP A 333 -8.49 -0.41 5.09
C ASP A 333 -7.44 -1.28 4.39
N LEU A 334 -7.83 -2.49 4.01
CA LEU A 334 -7.04 -3.41 3.19
C LEU A 334 -7.52 -3.28 1.73
N PRO A 335 -6.77 -2.62 0.85
CA PRO A 335 -7.21 -2.45 -0.52
C PRO A 335 -7.19 -3.78 -1.27
N GLU A 336 -8.24 -4.07 -2.04
CA GLU A 336 -8.30 -5.26 -2.90
C GLU A 336 -7.50 -5.10 -4.20
N THR A 337 -7.13 -3.85 -4.54
CA THR A 337 -6.48 -3.48 -5.80
C THR A 337 -5.03 -3.06 -5.58
N GLU A 338 -4.19 -3.36 -6.56
CA GLU A 338 -2.77 -3.00 -6.58
C GLU A 338 -2.55 -1.77 -7.49
N GLY A 339 -1.66 -0.86 -7.09
CA GLY A 339 -1.35 0.33 -7.90
C GLY A 339 -0.83 1.52 -7.10
N ASN A 340 -0.59 2.64 -7.78
CA ASN A 340 -0.24 3.90 -7.11
C ASN A 340 -1.48 4.53 -6.48
N LEU A 341 -1.37 5.03 -5.25
CA LEU A 341 -2.41 5.81 -4.59
C LEU A 341 -2.39 7.24 -5.12
N TYR A 342 -3.52 7.69 -5.63
CA TYR A 342 -3.76 9.06 -6.05
C TYR A 342 -4.75 9.73 -5.09
N LEU A 343 -4.54 11.01 -4.79
CA LEU A 343 -5.41 11.79 -3.93
C LEU A 343 -6.01 12.99 -4.67
N HIS A 344 -7.22 13.36 -4.30
CA HIS A 344 -7.97 14.48 -4.88
C HIS A 344 -8.83 15.16 -3.82
N ILE A 345 -9.00 16.47 -3.92
CA ILE A 345 -9.93 17.22 -3.09
C ILE A 345 -11.21 17.43 -3.90
N GLY A 346 -12.36 17.04 -3.37
CA GLY A 346 -13.61 17.22 -4.10
C GLY A 346 -13.87 18.71 -4.40
N PRO A 347 -14.29 19.03 -5.63
CA PRO A 347 -14.39 20.40 -6.11
C PRO A 347 -15.48 21.20 -5.41
N SER A 348 -15.33 22.53 -5.43
CA SER A 348 -16.35 23.43 -4.92
C SER A 348 -17.67 23.24 -5.64
N ARG A 349 -18.77 23.15 -4.88
CA ARG A 349 -20.14 23.09 -5.43
C ARG A 349 -20.55 24.34 -6.22
N TRP A 350 -19.80 25.44 -6.06
CA TRP A 350 -20.02 26.71 -6.77
C TRP A 350 -19.07 26.90 -7.95
N ASN A 351 -18.36 25.85 -8.36
CA ASN A 351 -17.37 25.91 -9.44
C ASN A 351 -16.32 27.03 -9.21
N SER A 352 -15.95 27.24 -7.95
CA SER A 352 -14.95 28.22 -7.50
C SER A 352 -13.63 27.53 -7.25
N THR A 353 -12.53 28.24 -7.48
CA THR A 353 -11.21 27.81 -7.00
C THR A 353 -11.19 27.80 -5.48
N SER A 354 -10.85 26.66 -4.90
CA SER A 354 -10.66 26.50 -3.46
C SER A 354 -9.27 27.00 -3.04
N ALA A 355 -9.11 27.42 -1.78
CA ALA A 355 -7.83 27.87 -1.24
C ALA A 355 -7.49 27.17 0.08
N GLY A 356 -6.21 26.95 0.35
CA GLY A 356 -5.72 26.25 1.55
C GLY A 356 -5.14 24.88 1.22
N THR A 357 -4.79 24.11 2.25
CA THR A 357 -4.08 22.84 2.09
C THR A 357 -4.55 21.78 3.07
N TYR A 358 -4.38 20.51 2.67
CA TYR A 358 -4.41 19.36 3.59
C TYR A 358 -3.03 18.74 3.73
N ASP A 359 -2.62 18.45 4.96
CA ASP A 359 -1.45 17.64 5.26
C ASP A 359 -1.90 16.20 5.47
N VAL A 360 -1.38 15.29 4.64
CA VAL A 360 -1.76 13.88 4.59
C VAL A 360 -0.57 13.01 4.92
N LYS A 361 -0.75 12.06 5.84
CA LYS A 361 0.22 11.03 6.19
C LYS A 361 -0.32 9.68 5.73
N ILE A 362 0.46 8.94 4.95
CA ILE A 362 0.10 7.65 4.38
C ILE A 362 1.09 6.62 4.92
N ARG A 363 0.60 5.51 5.47
CA ARG A 363 1.42 4.45 6.06
C ARG A 363 0.95 3.08 5.65
N ALA A 364 1.89 2.17 5.45
CA ALA A 364 1.62 0.74 5.38
C ALA A 364 1.58 0.16 6.81
N LYS A 365 0.45 -0.41 7.21
CA LYS A 365 0.35 -1.18 8.46
C LYS A 365 0.65 -2.64 8.15
N ASN A 366 1.79 -3.11 8.68
CA ASN A 366 2.08 -4.54 8.77
C ASN A 366 1.49 -5.02 10.10
N ASP A 367 0.43 -5.82 10.05
CA ASP A 367 -0.09 -6.53 11.23
C ASP A 367 0.88 -7.63 11.70
#